data_AF-A0A536X374-F1
#
_entry.id   AF-A0A536X374-F1
#
_cell.length_a   1.000
_cell.length_b   1.000
_cell.length_c   1.000
_cell.angle_alpha   90.00
_cell.angle_beta   90.00
_cell.angle_gamma   90.00
#
_symmetry.space_group_name_H-M   'P 1'
#
loop_
_entity.id
_entity.type
_entity.pdbx_description
1 polymer ?
#
loop_
_entity_poly.entity_id
_entity_poly.type
_entity_poly.pdbx_seq_one_letter_code
_entity_poly.pdbx_strand_id
1 'polypeptide(L)'
;MGRVAGAASLEAYSAPAMRAPLGAPPQRSTATLSLLALGVVYGDIGTSPLYAVKETFNPEHGIAFNEANIVGGLSTIFWILMVVVSLKYVVLVLRADNRGEGGIMALLAMATASIKRHPQWTSALLLIGVFGASLFYGDAVLTPAISVLS
;
A
#
# COMPACT_ATOMS: atom_id res chain seq x y z
N MET A 1 -19.67 -72.24 39.44
CA MET A 1 -18.26 -72.20 38.98
C MET A 1 -18.26 -71.60 37.57
N GLY A 2 -17.74 -70.38 37.37
CA GLY A 2 -17.73 -69.67 36.07
C GLY A 2 -18.39 -68.27 36.15
N ARG A 3 -17.75 -67.22 36.70
CA ARG A 3 -16.71 -66.28 36.21
C ARG A 3 -17.29 -65.02 35.50
N VAL A 4 -16.73 -63.86 35.90
CA VAL A 4 -16.63 -62.52 35.23
C VAL A 4 -17.95 -61.76 35.02
N ALA A 5 -18.08 -60.43 35.12
CA ALA A 5 -17.18 -59.26 35.25
C ALA A 5 -18.03 -58.12 35.88
N GLY A 6 -17.55 -57.27 36.79
CA GLY A 6 -16.68 -56.14 36.43
C GLY A 6 -17.48 -55.00 35.78
N ALA A 7 -18.18 -54.18 36.58
CA ALA A 7 -18.67 -52.88 36.15
C ALA A 7 -18.59 -51.90 37.33
N ALA A 8 -17.48 -51.14 37.35
CA ALA A 8 -17.29 -50.00 38.23
C ALA A 8 -18.30 -48.92 37.85
N SER A 9 -19.31 -48.76 38.70
CA SER A 9 -20.34 -47.75 38.54
C SER A 9 -19.81 -46.39 39.01
N LEU A 10 -19.58 -45.52 38.03
CA LEU A 10 -19.78 -44.06 38.09
C LEU A 10 -18.67 -43.23 38.76
N GLU A 11 -17.57 -43.05 38.03
CA GLU A 11 -16.81 -41.80 38.10
C GLU A 11 -17.74 -40.63 37.75
N ALA A 12 -17.86 -39.68 38.67
CA ALA A 12 -18.50 -38.40 38.45
C ALA A 12 -17.68 -37.59 37.43
N TYR A 13 -17.94 -37.81 36.14
CA TYR A 13 -17.49 -36.92 35.08
C TYR A 13 -18.29 -35.62 35.17
N SER A 14 -17.75 -34.66 35.92
CA SER A 14 -18.24 -33.30 36.00
C SER A 14 -17.95 -32.64 34.65
N ALA A 15 -19.00 -32.45 33.83
CA ALA A 15 -18.86 -31.81 32.52
C ALA A 15 -18.29 -30.38 32.69
N PRO A 16 -17.28 -29.98 31.90
CA PRO A 16 -16.74 -28.62 31.96
C PRO A 16 -17.81 -27.63 31.50
N ALA A 17 -17.96 -26.54 32.27
CA ALA A 17 -18.90 -25.46 32.00
C ALA A 17 -18.75 -24.96 30.55
N MET A 18 -19.88 -24.98 29.83
CA MET A 18 -20.04 -24.47 28.48
C MET A 18 -19.54 -23.01 28.41
N ARG A 19 -18.39 -22.80 27.76
CA ARG A 19 -17.86 -21.46 27.51
C ARG A 19 -18.83 -20.69 26.62
N ALA A 20 -19.23 -19.50 27.06
CA ALA A 20 -20.05 -18.59 26.28
C ALA A 20 -19.42 -18.36 24.88
N PRO A 21 -20.24 -18.24 23.82
CA PRO A 21 -19.71 -18.02 22.47
C PRO A 21 -18.92 -16.71 22.45
N LEU A 22 -17.66 -16.78 22.00
CA LEU A 22 -16.86 -15.62 21.64
C LEU A 22 -17.64 -14.85 20.58
N GLY A 23 -18.08 -13.64 20.91
CA GLY A 23 -18.85 -12.78 20.01
C GLY A 23 -18.15 -12.66 18.66
N ALA A 24 -18.90 -12.86 17.59
CA ALA A 24 -18.39 -12.71 16.23
C ALA A 24 -17.78 -11.30 16.06
N PRO A 25 -16.62 -11.16 15.40
CA PRO A 25 -16.03 -9.85 15.15
C PRO A 25 -17.05 -8.98 14.40
N PRO A 26 -17.19 -7.69 14.75
CA PRO A 26 -18.14 -6.81 14.11
C PRO A 26 -17.85 -6.79 12.61
N GLN A 27 -18.86 -7.16 11.81
CA GLN A 27 -18.77 -7.21 10.36
C GLN A 27 -18.67 -5.76 9.84
N ARG A 28 -17.44 -5.23 9.79
CA ARG A 28 -17.19 -3.86 9.31
C ARG A 28 -17.65 -3.78 7.87
N SER A 29 -18.47 -2.77 7.58
CA SER A 29 -18.95 -2.49 6.22
C SER A 29 -17.76 -2.33 5.27
N THR A 30 -17.84 -2.99 4.12
CA THR A 30 -16.84 -2.87 3.05
C THR A 30 -16.64 -1.42 2.61
N ALA A 31 -17.72 -0.62 2.63
CA ALA A 31 -17.65 0.81 2.35
C ALA A 31 -16.76 1.57 3.34
N THR A 32 -16.82 1.22 4.63
CA THR A 32 -15.95 1.80 5.66
C THR A 32 -14.49 1.43 5.43
N LEU A 33 -14.21 0.17 5.08
CA LEU A 33 -12.86 -0.29 4.78
C LEU A 33 -12.31 0.37 3.51
N SER A 34 -13.13 0.55 2.47
CA SER A 34 -12.74 1.27 1.25
C SER A 34 -12.43 2.74 1.52
N LEU A 35 -13.25 3.43 2.33
CA LEU A 35 -12.97 4.82 2.71
C LEU A 35 -11.67 4.96 3.51
N LEU A 36 -11.40 4.04 4.43
CA LEU A 36 -10.14 4.01 5.18
C LEU A 36 -8.94 3.76 4.26
N ALA A 37 -9.04 2.79 3.34
CA ALA A 37 -7.99 2.51 2.37
C ALA A 37 -7.72 3.71 1.46
N LEU A 38 -8.77 4.37 0.97
CA LEU A 38 -8.64 5.60 0.17
C LEU A 38 -7.97 6.72 0.99
N GLY A 39 -8.34 6.89 2.25
CA GLY A 39 -7.73 7.88 3.14
C GLY A 39 -6.23 7.67 3.34
N VAL A 40 -5.80 6.41 3.50
CA VAL A 40 -4.37 6.08 3.62
C VAL A 40 -3.62 6.39 2.32
N VAL A 41 -4.16 5.97 1.18
CA VAL A 41 -3.51 6.19 -0.14
C VAL A 41 -3.43 7.68 -0.48
N TYR A 42 -4.51 8.42 -0.28
CA TYR A 42 -4.53 9.85 -0.55
C TYR A 42 -3.65 10.64 0.44
N GLY A 43 -3.54 10.15 1.67
CA GLY A 43 -2.61 10.66 2.68
C GLY A 43 -1.16 10.51 2.23
N ASP A 44 -0.75 9.31 1.82
CA ASP A 44 0.61 9.01 1.36
C ASP A 44 1.02 9.89 0.16
N ILE A 45 0.12 10.05 -0.83
CA ILE A 45 0.33 10.91 -2.01
C ILE A 45 0.56 12.39 -1.62
N GLY A 46 -0.08 12.85 -0.54
CA GLY A 46 -0.03 14.26 -0.11
C GLY A 46 1.17 14.63 0.76
N THR A 47 1.87 13.67 1.36
CA THR A 47 2.98 13.95 2.29
C THR A 47 4.17 14.61 1.57
N SER A 48 4.52 14.16 0.37
CA SER A 48 5.68 14.64 -0.38
C SER A 48 5.59 16.12 -0.79
N PRO A 49 4.46 16.64 -1.32
CA PRO A 49 4.28 18.08 -1.52
C PRO A 49 4.38 18.88 -0.22
N LEU A 50 3.87 18.36 0.90
CA LEU A 50 3.94 19.05 2.19
C LEU A 50 5.39 19.18 2.68
N TYR A 51 6.20 18.14 2.54
CA TYR A 51 7.64 18.22 2.83
C TYR A 51 8.36 19.19 1.89
N ALA A 52 8.02 19.18 0.60
CA ALA A 52 8.61 20.11 -0.35
C ALA A 52 8.30 21.58 0.01
N VAL A 53 7.07 21.89 0.42
CA VAL A 53 6.72 23.23 0.93
C VAL A 53 7.51 23.56 2.18
N LYS A 54 7.53 22.64 3.16
CA LYS A 54 8.24 22.83 4.43
C LYS A 54 9.72 23.15 4.21
N GLU A 55 10.38 22.43 3.31
CA GLU A 55 11.80 22.62 3.02
C GLU A 55 12.06 23.88 2.18
N THR A 56 11.19 24.16 1.20
CA THR A 56 11.33 25.35 0.34
C THR A 56 11.28 26.64 1.15
N PHE A 57 10.46 26.70 2.20
CA PHE A 57 10.32 27.87 3.07
C PHE A 57 11.07 27.72 4.41
N ASN A 58 12.04 26.82 4.48
CA ASN A 58 12.87 26.64 5.67
C ASN A 58 13.60 27.96 6.01
N PRO A 59 13.52 28.47 7.26
CA PRO A 59 14.18 29.73 7.62
C PRO A 59 15.71 29.75 7.48
N GLU A 60 16.37 28.59 7.53
CA GLU A 60 17.84 28.52 7.48
C GLU A 60 18.41 28.48 6.05
N HIS A 61 17.72 27.80 5.13
CA HIS A 61 18.25 27.51 3.78
C HIS A 61 17.22 27.69 2.65
N GLY A 62 15.98 28.04 3.00
CA GLY A 62 14.87 28.20 2.07
C GLY A 62 14.76 29.61 1.48
N ILE A 63 13.76 29.80 0.63
CA ILE A 63 13.44 31.09 0.03
C ILE A 63 12.72 31.99 1.03
N ALA A 64 12.94 33.31 0.90
CA ALA A 64 12.30 34.30 1.77
C ALA A 64 10.77 34.16 1.76
N PHE A 65 10.17 34.23 2.94
CA PHE A 65 8.72 34.13 3.14
C PHE A 65 8.05 35.44 2.73
N ASN A 66 7.85 35.64 1.43
CA ASN A 66 7.15 36.78 0.85
C ASN A 66 5.97 36.32 0.00
N GLU A 67 4.96 37.18 -0.21
CA GLU A 67 3.73 36.82 -0.93
C GLU A 67 4.01 36.30 -2.35
N ALA A 68 4.95 36.91 -3.06
CA ALA A 68 5.33 36.50 -4.42
C ALA A 68 5.90 35.07 -4.47
N ASN A 69 6.75 34.71 -3.51
CA ASN A 69 7.38 33.40 -3.39
C ASN A 69 6.39 32.33 -2.93
N ILE A 70 5.43 32.69 -2.07
CA ILE A 70 4.36 31.78 -1.65
C ILE A 70 3.50 31.41 -2.85
N VAL A 71 3.02 32.41 -3.60
CA VAL A 71 2.19 32.18 -4.79
C VAL A 71 2.98 31.45 -5.88
N GLY A 72 4.25 31.81 -6.09
CA GLY A 72 5.14 31.14 -7.05
C GLY A 72 5.42 29.68 -6.68
N GLY A 73 5.71 29.40 -5.40
CA GLY A 73 5.97 28.06 -4.89
C GLY A 73 4.73 27.16 -5.00
N LEU A 74 3.58 27.63 -4.53
CA LEU A 74 2.31 26.90 -4.64
C LEU A 74 1.91 26.66 -6.09
N SER A 75 2.09 27.65 -6.98
CA SER A 75 1.84 27.48 -8.41
C SER A 75 2.74 26.43 -9.04
N THR A 76 4.03 26.43 -8.68
CA THR A 76 4.99 25.44 -9.18
C THR A 76 4.63 24.03 -8.75
N ILE A 77 4.25 23.85 -7.47
CA ILE A 77 3.79 22.57 -6.94
C ILE A 77 2.50 22.11 -7.63
N PHE A 78 1.56 23.02 -7.84
CA PHE A 78 0.32 22.72 -8.56
C PHE A 78 0.60 22.26 -10.00
N TRP A 79 1.42 23.01 -10.74
CA TRP A 79 1.73 22.68 -12.13
C TRP A 79 2.54 21.40 -12.26
N ILE A 80 3.51 21.15 -11.37
CA ILE A 80 4.29 19.91 -11.43
C ILE A 80 3.45 18.70 -11.05
N LEU A 81 2.52 18.82 -10.09
CA LEU A 81 1.57 17.75 -9.78
C LEU A 81 0.65 17.48 -10.97
N MET A 82 0.10 18.52 -11.60
CA MET A 82 -0.75 18.37 -12.79
C MET A 82 -0.01 17.70 -13.93
N VAL A 83 1.22 18.13 -14.22
CA VAL A 83 2.03 17.56 -15.31
C VAL A 83 2.47 16.14 -14.98
N VAL A 84 2.97 15.87 -13.77
CA VAL A 84 3.41 14.52 -13.38
C VAL A 84 2.23 13.57 -13.36
N VAL A 85 1.10 13.94 -12.74
CA VAL A 85 -0.08 13.07 -12.70
C VAL A 85 -0.60 12.81 -14.12
N SER A 86 -0.75 13.86 -14.92
CA SER A 86 -1.24 13.71 -16.30
C SER A 86 -0.28 12.89 -17.15
N LEU A 87 1.03 13.20 -17.13
CA LEU A 87 1.99 12.51 -17.98
C LEU A 87 2.28 11.08 -17.49
N LYS A 88 2.69 10.91 -16.23
CA LYS A 88 3.04 9.60 -15.67
C LYS A 88 1.83 8.66 -15.67
N TYR A 89 0.67 9.11 -15.21
CA TYR A 89 -0.46 8.20 -15.02
C TYR A 89 -1.28 8.04 -16.30
N VAL A 90 -1.54 9.09 -17.09
CA VAL A 90 -2.30 8.91 -18.34
C VAL A 90 -1.47 8.22 -19.41
N VAL A 91 -0.18 8.56 -19.57
CA VAL A 91 0.63 8.01 -20.68
C VAL A 91 1.22 6.62 -20.35
N LEU A 92 1.51 6.28 -19.09
CA LEU A 92 2.01 4.95 -18.74
C LEU A 92 0.94 4.03 -18.15
N VAL A 93 0.11 4.51 -17.22
CA VAL A 93 -0.84 3.64 -16.51
C VAL A 93 -2.10 3.39 -17.34
N LEU A 94 -2.67 4.42 -17.98
CA LEU A 94 -3.85 4.24 -18.84
C LEU A 94 -3.51 3.69 -20.23
N ARG A 95 -2.26 3.81 -20.68
CA ARG A 95 -1.80 3.28 -21.98
C ARG A 95 -1.28 1.85 -21.89
N ALA A 96 -1.06 1.33 -20.68
CA ALA A 96 -0.82 -0.08 -20.45
C ALA A 96 -2.16 -0.81 -20.34
N ASP A 97 -2.84 -0.95 -21.47
CA ASP A 97 -4.01 -1.79 -21.62
C ASP A 97 -3.61 -3.14 -22.21
N ASN A 98 -4.14 -4.22 -21.67
CA ASN A 98 -3.98 -5.55 -22.25
C ASN A 98 -5.36 -6.14 -22.47
N ARG A 99 -5.87 -6.00 -23.70
CA ARG A 99 -7.17 -6.56 -24.14
C ARG A 99 -8.35 -6.19 -23.24
N GLY A 100 -8.47 -4.92 -22.88
CA GLY A 100 -9.65 -4.40 -22.17
C GLY A 100 -9.62 -4.50 -20.65
N GLU A 101 -8.59 -5.13 -20.06
CA GLU A 101 -8.27 -4.92 -18.64
C GLU A 101 -7.23 -3.81 -18.53
N GLY A 102 -7.58 -2.72 -17.86
CA GLY A 102 -6.67 -1.60 -17.57
C GLY A 102 -6.03 -1.75 -16.19
N GLY A 103 -4.79 -1.27 -16.04
CA GLY A 103 -4.13 -1.16 -14.74
C GLY A 103 -3.05 -2.22 -14.49
N ILE A 104 -2.74 -2.46 -13.21
CA ILE A 104 -1.55 -3.23 -12.81
C ILE A 104 -1.57 -4.69 -13.28
N MET A 105 -2.76 -5.28 -13.50
CA MET A 105 -2.92 -6.64 -14.03
C MET A 105 -2.53 -6.74 -15.52
N ALA A 106 -2.77 -5.69 -16.31
CA ALA A 106 -2.30 -5.61 -17.69
C ALA A 106 -0.78 -5.44 -17.78
N LEU A 107 -0.20 -4.65 -16.88
CA LEU A 107 1.24 -4.52 -16.73
C LEU A 107 1.88 -5.85 -16.31
N LEU A 108 1.28 -6.57 -15.35
CA LEU A 108 1.75 -7.90 -14.94
C LEU A 108 1.65 -8.91 -16.10
N ALA A 109 0.55 -8.90 -16.86
CA ALA A 109 0.37 -9.75 -18.03
C ALA A 109 1.41 -9.44 -19.14
N MET A 110 1.70 -8.17 -19.40
CA MET A 110 2.73 -7.75 -20.37
C MET A 110 4.16 -8.06 -19.90
N ALA A 111 4.47 -7.88 -18.62
CA ALA A 111 5.76 -8.25 -18.06
C ALA A 111 5.97 -9.77 -18.17
N THR A 112 4.95 -10.57 -17.82
CA THR A 112 5.00 -12.04 -17.91
C THR A 112 5.06 -12.53 -19.36
N ALA A 113 4.38 -11.86 -20.29
CA ALA A 113 4.45 -12.16 -21.72
C ALA A 113 5.80 -11.76 -22.35
N SER A 114 6.41 -10.66 -21.89
CA SER A 114 7.72 -10.19 -22.37
C SER A 114 8.86 -11.13 -21.95
N ILE A 115 8.77 -11.72 -20.75
CA ILE A 115 9.71 -12.73 -20.24
C ILE A 115 9.74 -13.99 -21.13
N LYS A 116 8.60 -14.39 -21.73
CA LYS A 116 8.53 -15.55 -22.62
C LYS A 116 9.11 -15.31 -24.02
N ARG A 117 9.30 -14.05 -24.43
CA ARG A 117 9.65 -13.69 -25.82
C ARG A 117 11.16 -13.47 -26.03
N HIS A 118 11.92 -13.11 -25.00
CA HIS A 118 13.37 -12.92 -25.06
C HIS A 118 14.10 -13.35 -23.77
N PRO A 119 14.51 -14.62 -23.63
CA PRO A 119 15.11 -15.17 -22.39
C PRO A 119 16.40 -14.46 -21.95
N GLN A 120 17.12 -13.83 -22.87
CA GLN A 120 18.36 -13.08 -22.59
C GLN A 120 18.14 -11.71 -21.92
N TRP A 121 16.97 -11.09 -22.10
CA TRP A 121 16.61 -9.80 -21.46
C TRP A 121 15.80 -10.00 -20.17
N THR A 122 15.34 -11.22 -19.91
CA THR A 122 14.57 -11.58 -18.71
C THR A 122 15.32 -11.27 -17.42
N SER A 123 16.63 -11.54 -17.36
CA SER A 123 17.45 -11.24 -16.18
C SER A 123 17.57 -9.74 -15.92
N ALA A 124 17.80 -8.95 -16.97
CA ALA A 124 17.86 -7.48 -16.87
C ALA A 124 16.51 -6.89 -16.45
N LEU A 125 15.41 -7.35 -17.03
CA LEU A 125 14.05 -6.92 -16.66
C LEU A 125 13.68 -7.33 -15.23
N LEU A 126 14.06 -8.53 -14.79
CA LEU A 126 13.88 -8.97 -13.40
C LEU A 126 14.71 -8.13 -12.44
N LEU A 127 15.96 -7.81 -12.77
CA LEU A 127 16.80 -6.94 -11.96
C LEU A 127 16.21 -5.54 -11.84
N ILE A 128 15.72 -4.95 -12.94
CA ILE A 128 15.04 -3.65 -12.93
C ILE A 128 13.76 -3.73 -12.10
N GLY A 129 12.98 -4.82 -12.23
CA GLY A 129 11.75 -5.03 -11.46
C GLY A 129 12.00 -5.17 -9.96
N VAL A 130 12.99 -5.98 -9.56
CA VAL A 130 13.40 -6.16 -8.17
C VAL A 130 13.96 -4.86 -7.60
N PHE A 131 14.79 -4.16 -8.36
CA PHE A 131 15.31 -2.85 -7.97
C PHE A 131 14.17 -1.84 -7.75
N GLY A 132 13.24 -1.74 -8.70
CA GLY A 132 12.06 -0.89 -8.55
C GLY A 132 11.18 -1.26 -7.35
N ALA A 133 10.95 -2.56 -7.12
CA ALA A 133 10.21 -3.05 -5.96
C ALA A 133 10.91 -2.72 -4.64
N SER A 134 12.25 -2.81 -4.60
CA SER A 134 13.03 -2.44 -3.41
C SER A 134 12.97 -0.95 -3.11
N LEU A 135 12.99 -0.10 -4.15
CA LEU A 135 12.88 1.35 -4.01
C LEU A 135 11.49 1.77 -3.53
N PHE A 136 10.44 1.13 -4.05
CA PHE A 136 9.06 1.33 -3.62
C PHE A 136 8.83 0.87 -2.18
N TYR A 137 9.40 -0.27 -1.78
CA TYR A 137 9.36 -0.71 -0.39
C TYR A 137 10.12 0.24 0.55
N GLY A 138 11.24 0.80 0.07
CA GLY A 138 11.98 1.85 0.78
C GLY A 138 11.14 3.09 1.03
N ASP A 139 10.45 3.60 -0.01
CA ASP A 139 9.57 4.77 0.08
C ASP A 139 8.42 4.56 1.09
N ALA A 140 7.80 3.37 1.06
CA ALA A 140 6.73 2.98 2.00
C ALA A 140 7.19 2.93 3.48
N VAL A 141 8.47 2.71 3.74
CA VAL A 141 9.06 2.73 5.09
C VAL A 141 9.60 4.11 5.46
N LEU A 142 10.03 4.91 4.48
CA LEU A 142 10.66 6.21 4.67
C LEU A 142 9.64 7.27 5.14
N THR A 143 8.45 7.32 4.53
CA THR A 143 7.43 8.33 4.87
C THR A 143 6.99 8.29 6.35
N PRO A 144 6.68 7.11 6.95
CA PRO A 144 6.40 7.04 8.39
C PRO A 144 7.61 7.40 9.25
N ALA A 145 8.82 6.98 8.86
CA ALA A 145 10.03 7.21 9.62
C ALA A 145 10.38 8.71 9.73
N ILE A 146 10.29 9.43 8.61
CA ILE A 146 10.51 10.89 8.59
C ILE A 146 9.41 11.62 9.35
N SER A 147 8.14 11.19 9.25
CA SER A 147 7.05 11.81 9.99
C SER A 147 7.13 11.65 11.51
N VAL A 148 7.88 10.68 12.04
CA VAL A 148 8.09 10.49 13.49
C VAL A 148 9.35 11.21 13.99
N LEU A 149 10.35 11.43 13.13
CA LEU A 149 11.63 12.06 13.47
C LEU A 149 11.66 13.58 13.24
N SER A 150 10.72 14.14 12.45
CA SER A 150 10.63 15.58 12.16
C SER A 150 9.56 16.27 12.99
#